data_AF-A0A6I7XC06-F1
#
_entry.id   AF-A0A6I7XC06-F1
#
_cell.length_a   1.000
_cell.length_b   1.000
_cell.length_c   1.000
_cell.angle_alpha   90.00
_cell.angle_beta   90.00
_cell.angle_gamma   90.00
#
_symmetry.space_group_name_H-M   'P 1'
#
loop_
_entity.id
_entity.type
_entity.pdbx_description
1 polymer ?
#
loop_
_entity_poly.entity_id
_entity_poly.type
_entity_poly.pdbx_seq_one_letter_code
_entity_poly.pdbx_strand_id
1 'polypeptide(L)'
;MSCFVLSLWRTQGGCIETSRATTHDNPIYEQYGVIHYCVANMPGAYPRTATIALCSETLIYIQQLAETGVSAFHLQEISAKAINIYKSRITNKQVATSLNLLESYTPINEIWA
;
A
#
# COMPACT_ATOMS: atom_id res chain seq x y z
N MET A 1 17.86 7.99 30.99
CA MET A 1 16.45 7.80 30.59
C MET A 1 16.48 7.34 29.15
N SER A 2 16.34 6.04 28.92
CA SER A 2 16.44 5.45 27.57
C SER A 2 15.13 5.72 26.81
N CYS A 3 15.23 6.45 25.70
CA CYS A 3 14.08 6.74 24.83
C CYS A 3 14.00 5.68 23.72
N PHE A 4 12.78 5.22 23.41
CA PHE A 4 12.51 4.24 22.36
C PHE A 4 11.50 4.79 21.37
N VAL A 5 11.81 4.68 20.08
CA VAL A 5 11.00 5.19 18.97
C VAL A 5 10.58 4.03 18.08
N LEU A 6 9.26 3.92 17.88
CA LEU A 6 8.64 2.95 16.98
C LEU A 6 8.08 3.66 15.74
N SER A 7 8.56 3.31 14.54
CA SER A 7 8.10 3.91 13.29
C SER A 7 7.30 2.91 12.45
N LEU A 8 5.97 2.98 12.56
CA LEU A 8 5.04 2.10 11.82
C LEU A 8 4.88 2.50 10.34
N TRP A 9 5.07 3.78 10.00
CA TRP A 9 4.89 4.33 8.64
C TRP A 9 6.09 4.09 7.70
N ARG A 10 6.97 3.14 8.05
CA ARG A 10 8.22 2.93 7.29
C ARG A 10 7.97 2.47 5.86
N THR A 11 6.89 1.74 5.61
CA THR A 11 6.50 1.26 4.28
C THR A 11 6.25 2.39 3.27
N GLN A 12 6.06 3.63 3.73
CA GLN A 12 5.91 4.81 2.88
C GLN A 12 7.05 5.83 3.08
N GLY A 13 8.21 5.40 3.57
CA GLY A 13 9.39 6.25 3.74
C GLY A 13 9.68 6.71 5.18
N GLY A 14 8.75 6.50 6.12
CA GLY A 14 8.88 6.90 7.52
C GLY A 14 8.44 8.34 7.79
N CYS A 15 8.09 8.64 9.04
CA CYS A 15 7.61 9.97 9.48
C CYS A 15 8.60 10.70 10.40
N ILE A 16 9.74 10.09 10.71
CA ILE A 16 10.77 10.62 11.61
C ILE A 16 12.06 10.74 10.80
N GLU A 17 12.68 11.91 10.85
CA GLU A 17 13.89 12.23 10.08
C GLU A 17 15.03 11.24 10.36
N THR A 18 15.20 10.84 11.63
CA THR A 18 16.22 9.87 12.04
C THR A 18 15.82 8.40 11.78
N SER A 19 14.62 8.13 11.24
CA SER A 19 14.16 6.77 10.93
C SER A 19 14.79 6.24 9.63
N ARG A 20 15.44 5.07 9.71
CA ARG A 20 15.92 4.30 8.55
C ARG A 20 15.29 2.92 8.55
N ALA A 21 15.13 2.33 7.37
CA ALA A 21 14.51 1.01 7.25
C ALA A 21 15.37 -0.05 7.96
N THR A 22 14.75 -0.84 8.83
CA THR A 22 15.36 -2.03 9.42
C THR A 22 14.68 -3.30 8.90
N THR A 23 15.33 -4.44 9.08
CA THR A 23 14.80 -5.76 8.70
C THR A 23 14.38 -6.54 9.94
N HIS A 24 13.62 -7.62 9.76
CA HIS A 24 13.30 -8.51 10.89
C HIS A 24 14.55 -9.14 11.52
N ASP A 25 15.61 -9.38 10.75
CA ASP A 25 16.87 -9.95 11.23
C ASP A 25 17.69 -8.96 12.08
N ASN A 26 17.63 -7.67 11.73
CA ASN A 26 18.27 -6.60 12.48
C ASN A 26 17.28 -5.46 12.74
N PRO A 27 16.36 -5.62 13.73
CA PRO A 27 15.17 -4.78 13.84
C PRO A 27 15.41 -3.43 14.49
N ILE A 28 16.50 -3.27 15.25
CA ILE A 28 16.79 -2.08 16.05
C ILE A 28 18.14 -1.46 15.70
N TYR A 29 18.25 -0.16 15.88
CA TYR A 29 19.53 0.55 15.95
C TYR A 29 19.44 1.71 16.93
N GLU A 30 20.57 2.20 17.39
CA GLU A 30 20.63 3.37 18.26
C GLU A 30 21.14 4.58 17.48
N GLN A 31 20.50 5.73 17.68
CA GLN A 31 20.93 7.01 17.13
C GLN A 31 20.67 8.10 18.18
N TYR A 32 21.68 8.90 18.51
CA TYR A 32 21.60 9.98 19.51
C TYR A 32 21.10 9.52 20.90
N GLY A 33 21.42 8.29 21.32
CA GLY A 33 20.95 7.74 22.60
C GLY A 33 19.50 7.23 22.59
N VAL A 34 18.88 7.17 21.41
CA VAL A 34 17.50 6.70 21.20
C VAL A 34 17.53 5.39 20.41
N ILE A 35 16.82 4.38 20.90
CA ILE A 35 16.65 3.11 20.19
C ILE A 35 15.49 3.25 19.20
N HIS A 36 15.75 2.96 17.93
CA HIS A 36 14.80 3.02 16.84
C HIS A 36 14.40 1.62 16.38
N TYR A 37 13.09 1.36 16.28
CA TYR A 37 12.52 0.18 15.61
C TYR A 37 11.71 0.64 14.39
N CYS A 38 12.18 0.29 13.20
CA CYS A 38 11.64 0.80 11.94
C CYS A 38 11.52 -0.32 10.90
N VAL A 39 11.03 -1.50 11.32
CA VAL A 39 10.88 -2.66 10.43
C VAL A 39 9.71 -2.42 9.47
N ALA A 40 9.95 -2.55 8.17
CA ALA A 40 8.89 -2.52 7.17
C ALA A 40 8.08 -3.81 7.19
N ASN A 41 6.83 -3.79 6.70
CA ASN A 41 5.97 -4.97 6.60
C ASN A 41 5.81 -5.74 7.92
N MET A 42 5.63 -5.04 9.05
CA MET A 42 5.46 -5.67 10.37
C MET A 42 4.38 -6.77 10.43
N PRO A 43 3.22 -6.68 9.73
CA PRO A 43 2.25 -7.77 9.69
C PRO A 43 2.82 -9.10 9.17
N GLY A 44 3.88 -9.04 8.35
CA GLY A 44 4.59 -10.22 7.85
C GLY A 44 5.21 -11.09 8.94
N ALA A 45 5.50 -10.55 10.13
CA ALA A 45 5.97 -11.33 11.28
C ALA A 45 4.88 -12.26 11.86
N TYR A 46 3.60 -11.96 11.61
CA TYR A 46 2.45 -12.73 12.10
C TYR A 46 1.55 -13.18 10.95
N PRO A 47 2.06 -14.04 10.04
CA PRO A 47 1.43 -14.31 8.76
C PRO A 47 0.03 -14.92 8.90
N ARG A 48 -0.19 -15.81 9.89
CA ARG A 48 -1.51 -16.44 10.11
C ARG A 48 -2.59 -15.38 10.42
N THR A 49 -2.33 -14.53 11.40
CA THR A 49 -3.28 -13.49 11.83
C THR A 49 -3.47 -12.43 10.75
N ALA A 50 -2.37 -11.95 10.14
CA ALA A 50 -2.41 -10.97 9.08
C ALA A 50 -3.18 -11.48 7.85
N THR A 51 -2.99 -12.75 7.47
CA THR A 51 -3.72 -13.35 6.35
C THR A 51 -5.21 -13.44 6.64
N ILE A 52 -5.61 -13.90 7.83
CA ILE A 52 -7.04 -13.99 8.19
C ILE A 52 -7.68 -12.60 8.16
N ALA A 53 -7.03 -11.59 8.75
CA ALA A 53 -7.54 -10.22 8.79
C ALA A 53 -7.59 -9.56 7.41
N LEU A 54 -6.59 -9.77 6.55
CA LEU A 54 -6.59 -9.25 5.19
C LEU A 54 -7.65 -9.94 4.32
N CYS A 55 -7.75 -11.27 4.41
CA CYS A 55 -8.72 -12.04 3.64
C CYS A 55 -10.16 -11.71 4.05
N SER A 56 -10.46 -11.50 5.33
CA SER A 56 -11.82 -11.18 5.77
C SER A 56 -12.36 -9.90 5.13
N GLU A 57 -11.51 -8.88 4.96
CA GLU A 57 -11.89 -7.61 4.35
C GLU A 57 -11.85 -7.65 2.81
N THR A 58 -10.89 -8.37 2.23
CA THR A 58 -10.68 -8.37 0.77
C THR A 58 -11.58 -9.35 0.02
N LEU A 59 -12.11 -10.37 0.69
CA LEU A 59 -12.87 -11.45 0.05
C LEU A 59 -14.11 -10.95 -0.71
N ILE A 60 -14.82 -9.95 -0.19
CA ILE A 60 -16.03 -9.39 -0.83
C ILE A 60 -15.68 -8.79 -2.20
N TYR A 61 -14.57 -8.04 -2.30
CA TYR A 61 -14.12 -7.45 -3.56
C TYR A 61 -13.64 -8.52 -4.55
N ILE A 62 -12.98 -9.58 -4.06
CA ILE A 62 -12.54 -10.71 -4.89
C ILE A 62 -13.75 -11.43 -5.50
N GLN A 63 -14.79 -11.68 -4.70
CA GLN A 63 -16.02 -12.32 -5.17
C GLN A 63 -16.72 -11.46 -6.23
N GLN A 64 -16.89 -10.16 -5.97
CA GLN A 64 -17.49 -9.23 -6.93
C GLN A 64 -16.73 -9.19 -8.27
N LEU A 65 -15.39 -9.18 -8.20
CA LEU A 65 -14.56 -9.18 -9.39
C LEU A 65 -14.62 -10.51 -10.15
N ALA A 66 -14.75 -11.63 -9.44
CA ALA A 66 -14.91 -12.96 -10.05
C ALA A 66 -16.27 -13.13 -10.74
N GLU A 67 -17.35 -12.61 -10.16
CA GLU A 67 -18.71 -12.73 -10.69
C GLU A 67 -18.97 -11.79 -11.86
N THR A 68 -18.51 -10.55 -11.75
CA THR A 68 -18.93 -9.47 -12.66
C THR A 68 -17.83 -9.00 -13.62
N GLY A 69 -16.59 -9.42 -13.35
CA GLY A 69 -15.41 -8.95 -14.09
C GLY A 69 -15.11 -7.47 -13.87
N VAL A 70 -14.01 -7.00 -14.46
CA VAL A 70 -13.53 -5.61 -14.29
C VAL A 70 -14.51 -4.59 -14.90
N SER A 71 -15.28 -4.98 -15.92
CA SER A 71 -16.24 -4.12 -16.62
C SER A 71 -17.42 -3.67 -15.75
N ALA A 72 -17.84 -4.46 -14.77
CA ALA A 72 -18.87 -4.06 -13.83
C ALA A 72 -18.28 -3.58 -12.50
N PHE A 73 -17.09 -4.06 -12.14
CA PHE A 73 -16.37 -3.64 -10.93
C PHE A 73 -16.14 -2.13 -10.89
N HIS A 74 -15.77 -1.49 -12.01
CA HIS A 74 -15.51 -0.05 -12.03
C HIS A 74 -16.76 0.84 -11.90
N LEU A 75 -17.97 0.29 -12.04
CA LEU A 75 -19.20 1.08 -11.92
C LEU A 75 -19.44 1.54 -10.47
N GLN A 76 -18.82 0.87 -9.51
CA GLN A 76 -18.85 1.27 -8.11
C GLN A 76 -17.74 2.27 -7.82
N GLU A 77 -18.07 3.39 -7.19
CA GLU A 77 -17.15 4.50 -6.95
C GLU A 77 -15.89 4.08 -6.17
N ILE A 78 -16.03 3.17 -5.19
CA ILE A 78 -14.93 2.65 -4.37
C ILE A 78 -14.01 1.78 -5.22
N SER A 79 -14.60 0.86 -5.97
CA SER A 79 -13.90 -0.13 -6.79
C SER A 79 -13.18 0.51 -7.98
N ALA A 80 -13.72 1.59 -8.56
CA ALA A 80 -13.05 2.39 -9.59
C ALA A 80 -11.71 2.96 -9.11
N LYS A 81 -11.65 3.42 -7.85
CA LYS A 81 -10.43 3.98 -7.26
C LYS A 81 -9.33 2.93 -7.02
N ALA A 82 -9.70 1.65 -6.96
CA ALA A 82 -8.75 0.55 -6.77
C ALA A 82 -7.97 0.20 -8.04
N ILE A 83 -8.42 0.64 -9.22
CA ILE A 83 -7.81 0.32 -10.50
C ILE A 83 -6.64 1.28 -10.77
N ASN A 84 -5.42 0.75 -10.78
CA ASN A 84 -4.22 1.54 -11.03
C ASN A 84 -3.81 1.58 -12.51
N ILE A 85 -3.99 0.46 -13.23
CA ILE A 85 -3.60 0.29 -14.62
C ILE A 85 -4.70 -0.51 -15.34
N TYR A 86 -5.08 -0.06 -16.54
CA TYR A 86 -5.99 -0.79 -17.41
C TYR A 86 -5.65 -0.53 -18.88
N LYS A 87 -5.69 -1.57 -19.73
CA LYS A 87 -5.36 -1.48 -21.18
C LYS A 87 -4.11 -0.63 -21.49
N SER A 88 -3.00 -0.88 -20.78
CA SER A 88 -1.73 -0.16 -20.93
C SER A 88 -1.76 1.35 -20.59
N ARG A 89 -2.80 1.82 -19.90
CA ARG A 89 -2.91 3.20 -19.39
C ARG A 89 -2.93 3.21 -17.87
N ILE A 90 -2.37 4.27 -17.27
CA ILE A 90 -2.42 4.49 -15.82
C ILE A 90 -3.73 5.20 -15.51
N THR A 91 -4.52 4.66 -14.59
CA THR A 91 -5.86 5.18 -14.25
C THR A 91 -5.89 5.85 -12.89
N ASN A 92 -4.86 5.62 -12.07
CA ASN A 92 -4.67 6.31 -10.81
C ASN A 92 -3.74 7.52 -10.99
N LYS A 93 -4.30 8.72 -10.80
CA LYS A 93 -3.57 9.99 -10.94
C LYS A 93 -2.38 10.10 -9.98
N GLN A 94 -2.50 9.60 -8.75
CA GLN A 94 -1.43 9.69 -7.75
C GLN A 94 -0.23 8.82 -8.13
N VAL A 95 -0.48 7.64 -8.72
CA VAL A 95 0.57 6.76 -9.24
C VAL A 95 1.27 7.41 -10.42
N ALA A 96 0.51 7.98 -11.37
CA ALA A 96 1.07 8.69 -12.51
C ALA A 96 1.94 9.87 -12.09
N THR A 97 1.49 10.69 -11.13
CA THR A 97 2.28 11.80 -10.58
C THR A 97 3.56 11.30 -9.90
N SER A 98 3.47 10.26 -9.06
CA SER A 98 4.63 9.75 -8.30
C SER A 98 5.72 9.16 -9.20
N LEU A 99 5.36 8.64 -10.37
CA LEU A 99 6.29 8.07 -11.35
C LEU A 99 6.68 9.05 -12.47
N ASN A 100 6.19 10.29 -12.46
CA ASN A 100 6.35 11.27 -13.55
C ASN A 100 5.83 10.78 -14.92
N LEU A 101 4.73 10.01 -14.92
CA LEU A 101 4.12 9.42 -16.12
C LEU A 101 2.72 9.97 -16.40
N LEU A 102 2.51 11.28 -16.18
CA LEU A 102 1.22 11.95 -16.41
C LEU A 102 0.75 11.86 -17.87
N GLU A 103 1.66 11.74 -18.83
CA GLU A 103 1.31 11.54 -20.25
C GLU A 103 0.61 10.20 -20.51
N SER A 104 0.82 9.21 -19.64
CA SER A 104 0.18 7.88 -19.71
C SER A 104 -1.09 7.79 -18.88
N TYR A 105 -1.49 8.89 -18.22
CA TYR A 105 -2.69 8.93 -17.39
C TYR A 105 -3.96 9.06 -18.24
N THR A 106 -4.94 8.23 -17.97
CA THR A 106 -6.29 8.32 -18.55
C THR A 106 -7.29 7.89 -17.49
N PRO A 107 -8.29 8.72 -17.14
CA PRO A 107 -9.26 8.34 -16.12
C PRO A 107 -10.06 7.14 -16.59
N ILE A 108 -10.40 6.28 -15.64
CA ILE A 108 -10.92 4.94 -15.94
C ILE A 108 -12.26 5.00 -16.72
N ASN A 109 -13.08 6.01 -16.44
CA ASN A 109 -14.35 6.26 -17.12
C ASN A 109 -14.19 6.61 -18.61
N GLU A 110 -13.06 7.23 -19.01
CA GLU A 110 -12.79 7.56 -20.42
C GLU A 110 -12.31 6.34 -21.22
N ILE A 111 -11.82 5.29 -20.56
CA ILE A 111 -11.35 4.05 -21.22
C ILE A 111 -12.51 3.09 -21.53
N TRP A 112 -13.61 3.20 -20.78
CA TRP A 112 -14.84 2.41 -21.00
C TRP A 112 -15.98 3.16 -21.68
N ALA A 113 -15.83 4.47 -21.89
CA ALA A 113 -16.69 5.22 -22.80
C ALA A 113 -16.55 4.68 -24.24
#